data_AF-A0A2H0WCI3-F1
#
_entry.id   AF-A0A2H0WCI3-F1
#
_cell.length_a   1.000
_cell.length_b   1.000
_cell.length_c   1.000
_cell.angle_alpha   90.00
_cell.angle_beta   90.00
_cell.angle_gamma   90.00
#
_symmetry.space_group_name_H-M   'P 1'
#
loop_
_entity.id
_entity.type
_entity.pdbx_description
1 polymer ?
#
loop_
_entity_poly.entity_id
_entity_poly.type
_entity_poly.pdbx_seq_one_letter_code
_entity_poly.pdbx_strand_id
1 'polypeptide(L)'
;LSERGSKLGSRSTGEMLGIIGLQSPNRFLSPWVFPCRINKNRCFQSPQKAILRLRVFTKIDFVGHDFRRTAATTMAGLGVSRLVISKLLNHSDSSITNVYDRHSYDDEKRKALESWQNCLCQLISNEINMSNEQLSNTNSY
;
A
#
# COMPACT_ATOMS: atom_id res chain seq x y z
N LEU A 1 25.25 23.85 -3.31
CA LEU A 1 23.93 24.46 -3.58
C LEU A 1 22.97 23.31 -3.90
N SER A 2 22.11 22.79 -3.04
CA SER A 2 21.45 23.29 -1.84
C SER A 2 21.17 22.07 -0.96
N GLU A 3 21.56 22.14 0.31
CA GLU A 3 21.01 21.27 1.34
C GLU A 3 19.48 21.44 1.33
N ARG A 4 18.74 20.34 1.16
CA ARG A 4 17.29 20.31 1.40
C ARG A 4 17.04 19.42 2.60
N GLY A 5 16.48 20.05 3.62
CA GLY A 5 16.35 19.55 4.98
C GLY A 5 15.77 18.15 5.07
N SER A 6 16.52 17.31 5.76
CA SER A 6 16.10 16.05 6.35
C SER A 6 15.07 16.29 7.46
N LYS A 7 13.81 16.47 7.06
CA LYS A 7 12.64 16.25 7.93
C LYS A 7 11.59 15.48 7.15
N LEU A 8 11.83 14.19 6.92
CA LEU A 8 10.77 13.23 6.61
C LEU A 8 10.81 12.12 7.65
N GLY A 9 9.63 11.82 8.21
CA GLY A 9 9.41 10.86 9.29
C GLY A 9 10.14 9.54 9.05
N SER A 10 11.11 9.26 9.91
CA SER A 10 12.14 8.24 9.77
C SER A 10 11.68 6.81 10.07
N ARG A 11 10.40 6.48 9.86
CA ARG A 11 9.89 5.11 10.07
C ARG A 11 9.26 4.44 8.84
N SER A 12 8.65 5.14 7.88
CA SER A 12 7.87 4.44 6.83
C SER A 12 8.61 4.12 5.53
N THR A 13 9.55 4.97 5.08
CA THR A 13 10.19 4.78 3.75
C THR A 13 11.31 3.76 3.78
N GLY A 14 12.14 3.75 4.83
CA GLY A 14 13.24 2.80 4.99
C GLY A 14 12.75 1.35 5.15
N GLU A 15 11.74 1.13 5.99
CA GLU A 15 11.13 -0.19 6.20
C GLU A 15 10.44 -0.68 4.94
N MET A 16 9.68 0.18 4.24
CA MET A 16 9.06 -0.18 2.96
C MET A 16 10.11 -0.54 1.90
N LEU A 17 11.20 0.23 1.80
CA LEU A 17 12.30 -0.09 0.90
C LEU A 17 13.00 -1.40 1.31
N GLY A 18 13.10 -1.68 2.60
CA GLY A 18 13.60 -2.94 3.14
C GLY A 18 12.73 -4.13 2.75
N ILE A 19 11.42 -4.06 2.99
CA ILE A 19 10.45 -5.10 2.61
C ILE A 19 10.51 -5.38 1.11
N ILE A 20 10.53 -4.34 0.28
CA ILE A 20 10.58 -4.56 -1.16
C ILE A 20 11.98 -5.02 -1.61
N GLY A 21 13.05 -4.60 -0.94
CA GLY A 21 14.40 -5.10 -1.13
C GLY A 21 14.51 -6.60 -0.85
N LEU A 22 13.84 -7.09 0.20
CA LEU A 22 13.73 -8.53 0.50
C LEU A 22 13.00 -9.30 -0.59
N GLN A 23 11.92 -8.72 -1.15
CA GLN A 23 11.13 -9.36 -2.22
C GLN A 23 11.81 -9.29 -3.60
N SER A 24 12.72 -8.33 -3.81
CA SER A 24 13.42 -8.12 -5.07
C SER A 24 14.87 -7.72 -4.82
N PRO A 25 15.75 -8.70 -4.51
CA PRO A 25 17.15 -8.44 -4.17
C PRO A 25 17.91 -7.72 -5.30
N ASN A 26 17.47 -7.87 -6.55
CA ASN A 26 18.04 -7.19 -7.72
C ASN A 26 17.42 -5.80 -8.01
N ARG A 27 16.58 -5.24 -7.12
CA ARG A 27 15.92 -3.94 -7.35
C ARG A 27 16.92 -2.82 -7.65
N PHE A 28 18.01 -2.76 -6.90
CA PHE A 28 19.03 -1.71 -7.05
C PHE A 28 19.79 -1.77 -8.39
N LEU A 29 19.63 -2.86 -9.15
CA LEU A 29 20.23 -3.05 -10.47
C LEU A 29 19.30 -2.62 -11.62
N SER A 30 18.13 -2.07 -11.31
CA SER A 30 17.12 -1.68 -12.30
C SER A 30 16.52 -0.32 -11.95
N PRO A 31 16.10 0.48 -12.95
CA PRO A 31 15.45 1.77 -12.69
C PRO A 31 14.01 1.64 -12.17
N TRP A 32 13.48 0.41 -12.07
CA TRP A 32 12.08 0.15 -11.78
C TRP A 32 11.86 -0.26 -10.31
N VAL A 33 10.83 0.30 -9.69
CA VAL A 33 10.36 -0.08 -8.34
C VAL A 33 10.06 -1.59 -8.28
N PHE A 34 9.44 -2.13 -9.33
CA PHE A 34 9.22 -3.56 -9.48
C PHE A 34 9.85 -4.02 -10.80
N PRO A 35 11.07 -4.60 -10.78
CA PRO A 35 11.69 -5.11 -11.99
C PRO A 35 11.01 -6.38 -12.48
N CYS A 36 11.03 -6.61 -13.80
CA CYS A 36 10.67 -7.91 -14.34
C CYS A 36 11.72 -8.95 -13.89
N ARG A 37 11.25 -10.10 -13.41
CA ARG A 37 12.11 -11.20 -12.94
C ARG A 37 13.06 -11.74 -14.02
N ILE A 38 12.67 -11.63 -15.29
CA ILE A 38 13.41 -12.19 -16.44
C ILE A 38 14.26 -11.12 -17.14
N ASN A 39 13.69 -9.95 -17.45
CA ASN A 39 14.39 -8.88 -18.17
C ASN A 39 14.50 -7.62 -17.30
N LYS A 40 15.71 -7.36 -16.77
CA LYS A 40 15.98 -6.25 -15.84
C LYS A 40 15.77 -4.86 -16.44
N ASN A 41 15.73 -4.73 -17.76
CA ASN A 41 15.45 -3.46 -18.44
C ASN A 41 13.95 -3.14 -18.53
N ARG A 42 13.06 -4.09 -18.18
CA ARG A 42 11.60 -3.87 -18.20
C ARG A 42 11.01 -3.86 -16.81
N CYS A 43 9.98 -3.05 -16.63
CA CYS A 43 9.16 -3.10 -15.43
C CYS A 43 8.35 -4.39 -15.37
N PHE A 44 7.98 -4.77 -14.16
CA PHE A 44 6.98 -5.77 -13.88
C PHE A 44 5.65 -5.40 -14.56
N GLN A 45 5.14 -6.32 -15.38
CA GLN A 45 3.99 -6.02 -16.24
C GLN A 45 2.64 -6.37 -15.62
N SER A 46 2.60 -7.34 -14.69
CA SER A 46 1.37 -8.09 -14.47
C SER A 46 1.33 -8.81 -13.11
N PRO A 47 0.49 -8.37 -12.14
CA PRO A 47 0.29 -9.06 -10.86
C PRO A 47 -0.58 -10.33 -10.92
N GLN A 48 -1.23 -10.65 -12.04
CA GLN A 48 -2.28 -11.67 -12.05
C GLN A 48 -1.78 -13.07 -11.67
N LYS A 49 -0.54 -13.46 -12.03
CA LYS A 49 0.03 -14.74 -11.54
C LYS A 49 0.22 -14.77 -10.01
N ALA A 50 0.57 -13.64 -9.40
CA ALA A 50 0.71 -13.54 -7.95
C ALA A 50 -0.67 -13.60 -7.25
N ILE A 51 -1.66 -12.89 -7.80
CA ILE A 51 -3.04 -12.93 -7.30
C ILE A 51 -3.61 -14.35 -7.37
N LEU A 52 -3.39 -15.08 -8.47
CA LEU A 52 -3.85 -16.47 -8.60
C LEU A 52 -3.26 -17.38 -7.51
N ARG A 53 -1.97 -17.23 -7.20
CA ARG A 53 -1.33 -17.99 -6.11
C ARG A 53 -1.96 -17.69 -4.77
N LEU A 54 -2.24 -16.41 -4.50
CA LEU A 54 -2.90 -16.00 -3.26
C LEU A 54 -4.31 -16.57 -3.17
N ARG A 55 -5.12 -16.53 -4.23
CA ARG A 55 -6.47 -17.14 -4.22
C ARG A 55 -6.43 -18.63 -3.91
N VAL A 56 -5.49 -19.37 -4.50
CA VAL A 56 -5.33 -20.81 -4.23
C VAL A 56 -4.95 -21.04 -2.76
N PHE A 57 -4.06 -20.21 -2.22
CA PHE A 57 -3.58 -20.32 -0.85
C PHE A 57 -4.65 -19.93 0.19
N THR A 58 -5.29 -18.78 0.01
CA THR A 58 -6.28 -18.24 0.96
C THR A 58 -7.67 -18.84 0.77
N LYS A 59 -7.95 -19.44 -0.39
CA LYS A 59 -9.29 -19.90 -0.82
C LYS A 59 -10.33 -18.77 -0.88
N ILE A 60 -9.88 -17.52 -0.95
CA ILE A 60 -10.72 -16.33 -1.09
C ILE A 60 -10.72 -15.91 -2.56
N ASP A 61 -11.89 -15.64 -3.12
CA ASP A 61 -12.00 -15.07 -4.47
C ASP A 61 -11.96 -13.54 -4.41
N PHE A 62 -10.96 -12.94 -5.08
CA PHE A 62 -10.77 -11.48 -5.13
C PHE A 62 -9.92 -11.08 -6.36
N VAL A 63 -10.23 -9.97 -7.01
CA VAL A 63 -9.44 -9.40 -8.12
C VAL A 63 -8.54 -8.26 -7.67
N GLY A 64 -7.58 -7.86 -8.51
CA GLY A 64 -6.67 -6.75 -8.20
C GLY A 64 -7.37 -5.42 -7.90
N HIS A 65 -8.57 -5.21 -8.46
CA HIS A 65 -9.39 -4.03 -8.16
C HIS A 65 -9.95 -4.02 -6.73
N ASP A 66 -10.12 -5.18 -6.10
CA ASP A 66 -10.69 -5.24 -4.76
C ASP A 66 -9.74 -4.64 -3.73
N PHE A 67 -8.41 -4.76 -3.90
CA PHE A 67 -7.45 -4.06 -3.06
C PHE A 67 -7.65 -2.54 -3.06
N ARG A 68 -7.91 -1.96 -4.23
CA ARG A 68 -8.19 -0.52 -4.36
C ARG A 68 -9.50 -0.14 -3.68
N ARG A 69 -10.54 -0.95 -3.87
CA ARG A 69 -11.86 -0.73 -3.25
C ARG A 69 -11.78 -0.82 -1.73
N THR A 70 -11.14 -1.86 -1.20
CA THR A 70 -10.95 -2.04 0.24
C THR A 70 -10.18 -0.87 0.83
N ALA A 71 -9.04 -0.47 0.25
CA ALA A 71 -8.28 0.68 0.73
C ALA A 71 -9.12 1.97 0.73
N ALA A 72 -9.88 2.22 -0.33
CA ALA A 72 -10.76 3.39 -0.44
C ALA A 72 -11.87 3.40 0.62
N THR A 73 -12.55 2.27 0.82
CA THR A 73 -13.62 2.13 1.81
C THR A 73 -13.08 2.29 3.23
N THR A 74 -11.93 1.68 3.54
CA THR A 74 -11.29 1.84 4.85
C THR A 74 -10.88 3.28 5.08
N MET A 75 -10.25 3.96 4.11
CA MET A 75 -9.90 5.37 4.22
C MET A 75 -11.14 6.27 4.43
N ALA A 76 -12.24 5.98 3.73
CA ALA A 76 -13.49 6.70 3.94
C ALA A 76 -14.04 6.51 5.36
N GLY A 77 -13.96 5.29 5.91
CA GLY A 77 -14.32 4.99 7.30
C GLY A 77 -13.44 5.69 8.33
N LEU A 78 -12.18 5.99 7.98
CA LEU A 78 -11.25 6.78 8.80
C LEU A 78 -11.47 8.31 8.67
N GLY A 79 -12.50 8.75 7.94
CA GLY A 79 -12.84 10.17 7.80
C GLY A 79 -12.05 10.91 6.72
N VAL A 80 -11.32 10.21 5.85
CA VAL A 80 -10.63 10.84 4.71
C VAL A 80 -11.65 11.38 3.71
N SER A 81 -11.47 12.63 3.27
CA SER A 81 -12.34 13.27 2.29
C SER A 81 -12.42 12.47 0.99
N ARG A 82 -13.65 12.34 0.44
CA ARG A 82 -13.89 11.70 -0.86
C ARG A 82 -13.09 12.33 -1.99
N LEU A 83 -12.83 13.64 -1.93
CA LEU A 83 -11.99 14.33 -2.92
C LEU A 83 -10.56 13.77 -2.91
N VAL A 84 -9.98 13.63 -1.72
CA VAL A 84 -8.61 13.11 -1.54
C VAL A 84 -8.54 11.65 -1.98
N ILE A 85 -9.52 10.82 -1.62
CA ILE A 85 -9.60 9.42 -2.07
C ILE A 85 -9.70 9.34 -3.60
N SER A 86 -10.55 10.17 -4.23
CA SER A 86 -10.72 10.22 -5.68
C SER A 86 -9.40 10.56 -6.39
N LYS A 87 -8.70 11.60 -5.92
CA LYS A 87 -7.39 12.00 -6.45
C LYS A 87 -6.31 10.96 -6.19
N LEU A 88 -6.36 10.22 -5.09
CA LEU A 88 -5.44 9.13 -4.75
C LEU A 88 -5.64 7.92 -5.66
N LEU A 89 -6.89 7.58 -5.99
CA LEU A 89 -7.23 6.53 -6.94
C LEU A 89 -7.02 6.96 -8.41
N ASN A 90 -6.58 8.20 -8.65
CA ASN A 90 -6.43 8.79 -9.97
C ASN A 90 -7.72 8.69 -10.80
N HIS A 91 -8.87 8.90 -10.17
CA HIS A 91 -10.14 8.99 -10.89
C HIS A 91 -10.18 10.27 -11.71
N SER A 92 -10.63 10.16 -12.96
CA SER A 92 -10.84 11.31 -13.84
C SER A 92 -12.04 12.11 -13.34
N ASP A 93 -11.79 13.37 -12.98
CA ASP A 93 -12.85 14.32 -12.60
C ASP A 93 -13.43 14.95 -13.88
N SER A 94 -14.69 14.67 -14.16
CA SER A 94 -15.42 15.21 -15.31
C SER A 94 -16.12 16.54 -15.03
N SER A 95 -15.96 17.11 -13.82
CA SER A 95 -16.57 18.39 -13.48
C SER A 95 -15.87 19.56 -14.17
N ILE A 96 -16.64 20.60 -14.52
CA ILE A 96 -16.14 21.86 -15.08
C ILE A 96 -15.11 22.53 -14.15
N THR A 97 -15.24 22.27 -12.84
CA THR A 97 -14.36 22.79 -11.79
C THR A 97 -12.95 22.18 -11.82
N ASN A 98 -12.73 21.06 -12.52
CA ASN A 98 -11.40 20.43 -12.67
C ASN A 98 -10.36 21.39 -13.30
N VAL A 99 -10.81 22.35 -14.14
CA VAL A 99 -9.93 23.36 -14.74
C VAL A 99 -9.28 24.28 -13.69
N TYR A 100 -9.94 24.47 -12.54
CA TYR A 100 -9.48 25.33 -11.45
C TYR A 100 -8.71 24.57 -10.36
N ASP A 101 -8.95 23.27 -10.22
CA ASP A 101 -8.31 22.44 -9.21
C ASP A 101 -6.94 21.91 -9.68
N ARG A 102 -5.96 22.81 -9.67
CA ARG A 102 -4.54 22.50 -9.98
C ARG A 102 -3.76 21.95 -8.79
N HIS A 103 -4.39 21.84 -7.62
CA HIS A 103 -3.71 21.34 -6.43
C HIS A 103 -3.52 19.83 -6.54
N SER A 104 -2.29 19.36 -6.37
CA SER A 104 -1.98 17.93 -6.45
C SER A 104 -2.47 17.15 -5.23
N TYR A 105 -2.76 17.83 -4.11
CA TYR A 105 -3.16 17.25 -2.82
C TYR A 105 -2.15 16.23 -2.27
N ASP A 106 -0.85 16.42 -2.56
CA ASP A 106 0.16 15.42 -2.22
C ASP A 106 0.30 15.22 -0.70
N ASP A 107 0.13 16.29 0.09
CA ASP A 107 0.18 16.23 1.54
C ASP A 107 -1.05 15.52 2.14
N GLU A 108 -2.23 15.79 1.61
CA GLU A 108 -3.47 15.14 2.02
C GLU A 108 -3.48 13.66 1.63
N LYS A 109 -2.99 13.32 0.42
CA LYS A 109 -2.80 11.95 -0.02
C LYS A 109 -1.84 11.21 0.89
N ARG A 110 -0.72 11.84 1.27
CA ARG A 110 0.26 11.25 2.20
C ARG A 110 -0.39 10.94 3.55
N LYS A 111 -1.08 11.92 4.14
CA LYS A 111 -1.80 11.74 5.42
C LYS A 111 -2.84 10.62 5.33
N ALA A 112 -3.61 10.55 4.25
CA ALA A 112 -4.59 9.49 4.04
C ALA A 112 -3.94 8.09 4.00
N LEU A 113 -2.82 7.95 3.29
CA LEU A 113 -2.06 6.70 3.22
C LEU A 113 -1.44 6.31 4.56
N GLU A 114 -0.91 7.28 5.32
CA GLU A 114 -0.38 7.06 6.67
C GLU A 114 -1.47 6.58 7.64
N SER A 115 -2.66 7.20 7.61
CA SER A 115 -3.80 6.75 8.41
C SER A 115 -4.22 5.32 8.06
N TRP A 116 -4.27 4.99 6.77
CA TRP A 116 -4.58 3.64 6.32
C TRP A 116 -3.51 2.62 6.74
N GLN A 117 -2.22 2.97 6.63
CA GLN A 117 -1.12 2.14 7.10
C GLN A 117 -1.26 1.82 8.59
N ASN A 118 -1.53 2.83 9.42
CA ASN A 118 -1.69 2.64 10.86
C ASN A 118 -2.84 1.68 11.19
N CYS A 119 -3.98 1.81 10.50
CA CYS A 119 -5.11 0.90 10.63
C CYS A 119 -4.72 -0.53 10.24
N LEU A 120 -4.00 -0.71 9.13
CA LEU A 120 -3.54 -2.02 8.69
C LEU A 120 -2.60 -2.67 9.72
N CYS A 121 -1.63 -1.91 10.24
CA CYS A 121 -0.70 -2.39 11.26
C CYS A 121 -1.42 -2.82 12.55
N GLN A 122 -2.47 -2.09 12.96
CA GLN A 122 -3.30 -2.47 14.11
C GLN A 122 -4.05 -3.77 13.85
N LEU A 123 -4.67 -3.94 12.68
CA LEU A 123 -5.37 -5.17 12.30
C LEU A 123 -4.43 -6.38 12.35
N ILE A 124 -3.25 -6.27 11.73
CA ILE A 124 -2.26 -7.34 11.71
C ILE A 124 -1.75 -7.65 13.13
N SER A 125 -1.47 -6.63 13.93
CA SER A 125 -0.98 -6.81 15.31
C SER A 125 -2.03 -7.50 16.19
N ASN A 126 -3.30 -7.12 16.05
CA ASN A 126 -4.40 -7.74 16.79
C ASN A 126 -4.54 -9.23 16.45
N GLU A 127 -4.47 -9.59 15.16
CA GLU A 127 -4.53 -10.99 14.72
C GLU A 127 -3.37 -11.84 15.29
N ILE A 128 -2.15 -11.28 15.31
CA ILE A 128 -0.98 -11.96 15.88
C ILE A 128 -1.17 -12.19 17.38
N ASN A 129 -1.65 -11.18 18.12
CA ASN A 129 -1.88 -11.30 19.56
C ASN A 129 -2.97 -12.33 19.88
N MET A 130 -4.08 -12.33 19.14
CA MET A 130 -5.16 -13.32 19.29
C MET A 130 -4.68 -14.75 19.02
N SER A 131 -3.84 -14.94 18.00
CA SER A 131 -3.27 -16.25 17.67
C SER A 131 -2.35 -16.76 18.78
N ASN A 132 -1.53 -15.87 19.35
CA ASN A 132 -0.59 -16.22 20.42
C ASN A 132 -1.32 -16.56 21.74
N GLU A 133 -2.41 -15.87 22.07
CA GLU A 133 -3.24 -16.16 23.26
C GLU A 133 -3.96 -17.51 23.14
N GLN A 134 -4.41 -17.88 21.94
CA GLN A 134 -5.01 -19.20 21.69
C GLN A 134 -4.00 -20.33 21.88
N LEU A 135 -2.76 -20.16 21.42
CA LEU A 135 -1.67 -21.12 21.58
C LEU A 135 -1.21 -21.31 23.04
N SER A 136 -1.20 -20.24 23.85
CA SER A 136 -0.88 -20.34 25.28
C SER A 136 -1.97 -21.05 26.08
N ASN A 137 -3.25 -20.89 25.71
CA ASN A 137 -4.36 -21.54 26.40
C ASN A 137 -4.49 -23.03 26.06
N THR A 138 -4.02 -23.48 24.90
CA THR A 138 -4.05 -24.90 24.52
C THR A 138 -2.92 -25.75 25.12
N ASN A 139 -1.81 -25.14 25.56
CA ASN A 139 -0.65 -25.86 26.12
C ASN A 139 -0.70 -26.03 27.65
N SER A 140 -1.84 -25.75 28.29
CA SER A 140 -2.02 -25.83 29.74
C SER A 140 -2.84 -27.05 30.21
N TYR A 141 -2.95 -28.10 29.38
CA TYR A 141 -3.59 -29.38 29.72
C TYR A 141 -2.64 -30.56 29.56
#